data_AF-B3E6B8-F1
#
_entry.id   AF-B3E6B8-F1
#
_cell.length_a   1.000
_cell.length_b   1.000
_cell.length_c   1.000
_cell.angle_alpha   90.00
_cell.angle_beta   90.00
_cell.angle_gamma   90.00
#
_symmetry.space_group_name_H-M   'P 1'
#
loop_
_entity.id
_entity.type
_entity.pdbx_description
1 polymer ?
#
loop_
_entity_poly.entity_id
_entity_poly.type
_entity_poly.pdbx_seq_one_letter_code
_entity_poly.pdbx_strand_id
1 'polypeptide(L)'
;MKCPNCGYIRKPDDLCPEWQCPSCQMAYNKIAQRNIYPDAARETIRSNLIITSNNQPSILKAIVIAVLVCCFLYIGYSIAINPSFLNNLAISTQDTREQIENKKVELQAYEDALQKIEADIANARANVGICPITGQPNQFNLTQDPRPELQSKIEKLRQEIRHLENKS
;
A
#
# COMPACT_ATOMS: atom_id res chain seq x y z
N MET A 1 33.08 21.87 -2.94
CA MET A 1 32.56 23.18 -3.39
C MET A 1 31.90 23.92 -2.24
N LYS A 2 32.03 25.26 -2.19
CA LYS A 2 31.42 26.09 -1.14
C LYS A 2 29.96 26.39 -1.49
N CYS A 3 29.04 26.19 -0.56
CA CYS A 3 27.62 26.48 -0.79
C CYS A 3 27.41 27.99 -0.99
N PRO A 4 26.79 28.44 -2.10
CA PRO A 4 26.54 29.86 -2.33
C PRO A 4 25.47 30.47 -1.43
N ASN A 5 24.65 29.66 -0.75
CA ASN A 5 23.60 30.15 0.16
C ASN A 5 24.11 30.33 1.60
N CYS A 6 24.86 29.38 2.15
CA CYS A 6 25.28 29.39 3.56
C CYS A 6 26.80 29.37 3.76
N GLY A 7 27.59 29.26 2.70
CA GLY A 7 29.05 29.22 2.78
C GLY A 7 29.65 27.90 3.27
N TYR A 8 28.83 26.88 3.57
CA TYR A 8 29.33 25.56 4.01
C TYR A 8 30.22 24.89 2.96
N ILE A 9 31.33 24.29 3.41
CA ILE A 9 32.25 23.50 2.58
C ILE A 9 31.97 22.03 2.84
N ARG A 10 31.53 21.31 1.80
CA ARG A 10 31.17 19.89 1.87
C ARG A 10 32.37 19.02 2.23
N LYS A 11 32.15 18.10 3.17
CA LYS A 11 33.08 17.04 3.61
C LYS A 11 32.69 15.71 2.92
N PRO A 12 33.64 14.78 2.73
CA PRO A 12 33.34 13.48 2.14
C PRO A 12 32.36 12.63 2.97
N ASP A 13 32.32 12.85 4.29
CA ASP A 13 31.46 12.10 5.22
C ASP A 13 30.02 12.64 5.32
N ASP A 14 29.67 13.67 4.53
CA ASP A 14 28.33 14.25 4.56
C ASP A 14 27.29 13.30 3.92
N LEU A 15 26.29 12.89 4.71
CA LEU A 15 25.26 11.89 4.33
C LEU A 15 24.24 12.38 3.28
N CYS A 16 24.20 13.67 2.96
CA CYS A 16 23.20 14.19 2.02
C CYS A 16 23.56 13.84 0.56
N PRO A 17 22.61 13.79 -0.37
CA PRO A 17 22.90 13.63 -1.79
C PRO A 17 23.81 14.74 -2.35
N GLU A 18 24.54 14.45 -3.44
CA GLU A 18 25.49 15.40 -4.05
C GLU A 18 24.84 16.73 -4.49
N TRP A 19 23.57 16.66 -4.90
CA TRP A 19 22.81 17.82 -5.37
C TRP A 19 22.31 18.75 -4.25
N GLN A 20 22.44 18.36 -2.98
CA GLN A 20 21.92 19.07 -1.81
C GLN A 20 23.04 19.52 -0.87
N CYS A 21 22.93 20.72 -0.30
CA CYS A 21 23.82 21.16 0.77
C CYS A 21 23.43 20.52 2.11
N PRO A 22 24.32 19.90 2.88
CA PRO A 22 23.98 19.26 4.16
C PRO A 22 23.64 20.28 5.26
N SER A 23 24.23 21.49 5.20
CA SER A 23 24.02 22.51 6.24
C SER A 23 22.68 23.25 6.07
N CYS A 24 22.33 23.69 4.86
CA CYS A 24 21.10 24.46 4.62
C CYS A 24 20.02 23.69 3.86
N GLN A 25 20.28 22.43 3.50
CA GLN A 25 19.36 21.52 2.82
C GLN A 25 18.83 22.00 1.46
N MET A 26 19.39 23.07 0.90
CA MET A 26 19.03 23.56 -0.43
C MET A 26 19.74 22.81 -1.55
N ALA A 27 19.02 22.58 -2.65
CA ALA A 27 19.60 22.08 -3.88
C ALA A 27 20.46 23.15 -4.59
N TYR A 28 21.66 22.80 -5.03
CA TYR A 28 22.57 23.74 -5.71
C TYR A 28 21.94 24.39 -6.95
N ASN A 29 21.14 23.63 -7.71
CA ASN A 29 20.46 24.10 -8.92
C ASN A 29 19.46 25.23 -8.64
N LYS A 30 18.82 25.24 -7.45
CA LYS A 30 17.87 26.30 -7.07
C LYS A 30 18.58 27.61 -6.71
N ILE A 31 19.86 27.55 -6.30
CA ILE A 31 20.64 28.74 -5.93
C ILE A 31 21.29 29.35 -7.18
N ALA A 32 21.74 28.52 -8.13
CA ALA A 32 22.25 28.99 -9.42
C ALA A 32 21.24 29.90 -10.13
N GLN A 33 19.95 29.57 -10.08
CA GLN A 33 18.89 30.39 -10.67
C GLN A 33 18.68 31.75 -9.99
N ARG A 34 18.97 31.90 -8.68
CA ARG A 34 18.85 33.20 -8.01
C ARG A 34 19.99 34.15 -8.34
N ASN A 35 21.20 33.64 -8.56
CA ASN A 35 22.36 34.50 -8.83
C ASN A 35 22.43 35.01 -10.28
N ILE A 36 21.63 34.46 -11.20
CA ILE A 36 21.59 34.90 -12.60
C ILE A 36 20.79 36.19 -12.78
N TYR A 37 19.88 36.49 -11.85
CA TYR A 37 19.15 37.76 -11.82
C TYR A 37 19.48 38.52 -10.53
N PRO A 38 20.31 39.59 -10.58
CA PRO A 38 20.40 40.50 -9.44
C PRO A 38 19.00 41.03 -9.14
N ASP A 39 18.64 41.07 -7.86
CA ASP A 39 17.31 41.35 -7.28
C ASP A 39 16.65 42.70 -7.68
N ALA A 40 17.23 43.46 -8.62
CA ALA A 40 16.68 44.71 -9.14
C ALA A 40 15.33 44.56 -9.87
N ALA A 41 14.91 43.34 -10.25
CA ALA A 41 13.64 43.10 -10.92
C ALA A 41 12.52 42.55 -10.00
N ARG A 42 12.80 42.30 -8.71
CA ARG A 42 11.82 41.65 -7.82
C ARG A 42 11.12 42.59 -6.83
N GLU A 43 11.57 43.83 -6.70
CA GLU A 43 10.86 44.84 -5.90
C GLU A 43 9.66 45.46 -6.63
N THR A 44 9.61 45.43 -7.97
CA THR A 44 8.50 46.05 -8.72
C THR A 44 7.26 45.17 -8.84
N ILE A 45 7.32 43.89 -8.46
CA ILE A 45 6.16 42.98 -8.50
C ILE A 45 5.55 42.81 -7.09
N ARG A 46 6.29 43.13 -6.03
CA ARG A 46 5.81 42.99 -4.64
C ARG A 46 5.05 44.21 -4.11
N SER A 47 5.16 45.37 -4.75
CA SER A 47 4.40 46.58 -4.39
C SER A 47 2.94 46.55 -4.83
N ASN A 48 2.50 45.57 -5.63
CA ASN A 48 1.10 45.42 -6.02
C ASN A 48 0.30 44.40 -5.17
N LEU A 49 0.85 43.90 -4.05
CA LEU A 49 0.10 43.04 -3.13
C LEU A 49 -0.06 43.65 -1.74
N ILE A 50 -0.29 44.96 -1.68
CA ILE A 50 -0.95 45.60 -0.54
C ILE A 50 -2.03 46.53 -1.11
N ILE A 51 -3.12 45.94 -1.58
CA ILE A 51 -4.43 46.57 -1.42
C ILE A 51 -5.14 45.78 -0.33
N THR A 52 -4.98 46.25 0.90
CA THR A 52 -6.08 46.20 1.84
C THR A 52 -7.28 46.90 1.20
N SER A 53 -8.33 46.17 0.87
CA SER A 53 -9.67 46.71 1.08
C SER A 53 -10.50 45.65 1.81
N ASN A 54 -10.74 45.95 3.08
CA ASN A 54 -11.61 45.23 3.99
C ASN A 54 -13.09 45.51 3.65
N ASN A 55 -13.42 45.52 2.36
CA ASN A 55 -14.75 45.73 1.80
C ASN A 55 -14.83 44.91 0.50
N GLN A 56 -14.80 43.59 0.67
CA GLN A 56 -14.99 42.65 -0.41
C GLN A 56 -16.44 42.79 -0.91
N PRO A 57 -16.70 43.18 -2.16
CA PRO A 57 -18.06 43.30 -2.67
C PRO A 57 -18.68 41.90 -2.59
N SER A 58 -19.84 41.80 -1.94
CA SER A 58 -20.60 40.57 -1.73
C SER A 58 -20.78 39.72 -3.01
N ILE A 59 -20.66 40.37 -4.17
CA ILE A 59 -20.72 39.81 -5.51
C ILE A 59 -19.60 38.78 -5.77
N LEU A 60 -18.34 39.04 -5.39
CA LEU A 60 -17.25 38.08 -5.67
C LEU A 60 -17.40 36.80 -4.85
N LYS A 61 -17.81 36.92 -3.57
CA LYS A 61 -18.15 35.76 -2.74
C LYS A 61 -19.32 34.98 -3.34
N ALA A 62 -20.35 35.69 -3.82
CA ALA A 62 -21.50 35.07 -4.48
C ALA A 62 -21.11 34.32 -5.75
N ILE A 63 -20.18 34.86 -6.56
CA ILE A 63 -19.67 34.18 -7.76
C ILE A 63 -18.91 32.89 -7.39
N VAL A 64 -18.02 32.93 -6.40
CA VAL A 64 -17.28 31.72 -5.98
C VAL A 64 -18.23 30.65 -5.44
N ILE A 65 -19.22 31.05 -4.64
CA ILE A 65 -20.25 30.12 -4.14
C ILE A 65 -21.08 29.57 -5.28
N ALA A 66 -21.51 30.40 -6.24
CA ALA A 66 -22.26 29.95 -7.41
C ALA A 66 -21.46 28.96 -8.25
N VAL A 67 -20.16 29.21 -8.48
CA VAL A 67 -19.28 28.27 -9.19
C VAL A 67 -19.17 26.94 -8.45
N LEU A 68 -18.98 26.96 -7.12
CA LEU A 68 -18.94 25.73 -6.33
C LEU A 68 -20.26 24.97 -6.38
N VAL A 69 -21.39 25.66 -6.22
CA VAL A 69 -22.73 25.06 -6.32
C VAL A 69 -22.96 24.49 -7.72
N CYS A 70 -22.58 25.19 -8.78
CA CYS A 70 -22.64 24.69 -10.16
C CYS A 70 -21.74 23.48 -10.36
N CYS A 71 -20.53 23.46 -9.80
CA CYS A 71 -19.67 22.27 -9.83
C CYS A 71 -20.31 21.10 -9.09
N PHE A 72 -20.86 21.29 -7.89
CA PHE A 72 -21.54 20.23 -7.16
C PHE A 72 -22.77 19.70 -7.90
N LEU A 73 -23.59 20.58 -8.48
CA LEU A 73 -24.75 20.20 -9.28
C LEU A 73 -24.34 19.49 -10.57
N TYR A 74 -23.29 19.96 -11.25
CA TYR A 74 -22.77 19.33 -12.46
C TYR A 74 -22.16 17.96 -12.18
N ILE A 75 -21.43 17.80 -11.07
CA ILE A 75 -20.90 16.51 -10.63
C ILE A 75 -22.06 15.56 -10.28
N GLY A 76 -23.07 16.03 -9.54
CA GLY A 76 -24.28 15.24 -9.24
C GLY A 76 -25.03 14.80 -10.50
N TYR A 77 -25.21 15.71 -11.45
CA TYR A 77 -25.83 15.43 -12.76
C TYR A 77 -25.00 14.45 -13.60
N SER A 78 -23.67 14.59 -13.59
CA SER A 78 -22.76 13.69 -14.29
C SER A 78 -22.79 12.27 -13.70
N ILE A 79 -22.89 12.14 -12.38
CA ILE A 79 -23.05 10.85 -11.69
C ILE A 79 -24.40 10.20 -12.04
N ALA A 80 -25.47 10.99 -12.15
CA ALA A 80 -26.80 10.49 -12.51
C ALA A 80 -26.88 9.96 -13.95
N ILE A 81 -26.11 10.55 -14.88
CA ILE A 81 -26.14 10.19 -16.30
C ILE A 81 -25.14 9.08 -16.64
N ASN A 82 -23.99 9.04 -15.96
CA ASN A 82 -22.97 8.02 -16.17
C ASN A 82 -22.64 7.31 -14.85
N PRO A 83 -23.42 6.29 -14.45
CA PRO A 83 -23.17 5.50 -13.23
C PRO A 83 -21.88 4.66 -13.30
N SER A 84 -21.22 4.61 -14.47
CA SER A 84 -20.00 3.83 -14.74
C SER A 84 -18.83 4.15 -13.81
N PHE A 85 -18.76 5.37 -13.24
CA PHE A 85 -17.71 5.73 -12.29
C PHE A 85 -17.85 5.00 -10.94
N LEU A 86 -19.09 4.81 -10.46
CA LEU A 86 -19.35 4.02 -9.25
C LEU A 86 -19.10 2.53 -9.49
N ASN A 87 -19.36 2.06 -10.72
CA ASN A 87 -19.13 0.66 -11.09
C ASN A 87 -17.64 0.30 -11.03
N ASN A 88 -16.71 1.18 -11.40
CA ASN A 88 -15.27 0.87 -11.31
C ASN A 88 -14.77 0.69 -9.86
N LEU A 89 -15.31 1.46 -8.91
CA LEU A 89 -14.98 1.28 -7.49
C LEU A 89 -15.59 -0.02 -6.93
N ALA A 90 -16.82 -0.35 -7.34
CA ALA A 90 -17.50 -1.59 -6.95
C ALA A 90 -16.86 -2.84 -7.57
N ILE A 91 -16.34 -2.76 -8.81
CA ILE A 91 -15.66 -3.87 -9.47
C ILE A 91 -14.35 -4.21 -8.75
N SER A 92 -13.57 -3.19 -8.33
CA SER A 92 -12.31 -3.43 -7.62
C SER A 92 -12.50 -4.10 -6.26
N THR A 93 -13.58 -3.79 -5.53
CA THR A 93 -13.85 -4.40 -4.21
C THR A 93 -14.52 -5.76 -4.34
N GLN A 94 -15.37 -5.95 -5.35
CA GLN A 94 -16.00 -7.23 -5.65
C GLN A 94 -14.96 -8.28 -6.06
N ASP A 95 -14.01 -7.93 -6.92
CA ASP A 95 -12.92 -8.82 -7.36
C ASP A 95 -12.04 -9.28 -6.18
N THR A 96 -11.67 -8.36 -5.27
CA THR A 96 -10.90 -8.73 -4.07
C THR A 96 -11.66 -9.67 -3.13
N ARG A 97 -12.98 -9.49 -3.01
CA ARG A 97 -13.82 -10.34 -2.15
C ARG A 97 -13.94 -11.75 -2.70
N GLU A 98 -14.18 -11.88 -4.01
CA GLU A 98 -14.26 -13.18 -4.68
C GLU A 98 -12.92 -13.93 -4.59
N GLN A 99 -11.80 -13.24 -4.74
CA GLN A 99 -10.47 -13.84 -4.56
C GLN A 99 -10.25 -14.33 -3.12
N ILE A 100 -10.72 -13.61 -2.10
CA ILE A 100 -10.63 -14.03 -0.70
C ILE A 100 -11.51 -15.27 -0.45
N GLU A 101 -12.74 -15.29 -0.95
CA GLU A 101 -13.64 -16.44 -0.79
C GLU A 101 -13.08 -17.70 -1.45
N ASN A 102 -12.58 -17.61 -2.68
CA ASN A 102 -11.96 -18.73 -3.39
C ASN A 102 -10.75 -19.29 -2.62
N LYS A 103 -9.88 -18.43 -2.09
CA LYS A 103 -8.72 -18.87 -1.28
C LYS A 103 -9.13 -19.49 0.06
N LYS A 104 -10.22 -19.02 0.68
CA LYS A 104 -10.77 -19.62 1.91
C LYS A 104 -11.29 -21.03 1.66
N VAL A 105 -11.97 -21.26 0.54
CA VAL A 105 -12.42 -22.61 0.12
C VAL A 105 -11.21 -23.52 -0.13
N GLU A 106 -10.18 -23.03 -0.82
CA GLU A 106 -8.95 -23.79 -1.06
C GLU A 106 -8.25 -24.17 0.26
N LEU A 107 -8.14 -23.22 1.19
CA LEU A 107 -7.59 -23.46 2.53
C LEU A 107 -8.36 -24.54 3.28
N GLN A 108 -9.69 -24.47 3.26
CA GLN A 108 -10.55 -25.46 3.91
C GLN A 108 -10.34 -26.86 3.33
N ALA A 109 -10.23 -26.98 2.00
CA ALA A 109 -9.96 -28.25 1.36
C ALA A 109 -8.60 -28.87 1.80
N TYR A 110 -7.57 -28.05 2.02
CA TYR A 110 -6.29 -28.55 2.54
C TYR A 110 -6.37 -28.95 4.02
N GLU A 111 -7.12 -28.22 4.85
CA GLU A 111 -7.34 -28.58 6.25
C GLU A 111 -8.08 -29.92 6.37
N ASP A 112 -9.14 -30.11 5.58
CA ASP A 112 -9.88 -31.38 5.51
C ASP A 112 -8.99 -32.54 5.04
N ALA A 113 -8.14 -32.30 4.04
CA ALA A 113 -7.19 -33.31 3.56
C ALA A 113 -6.18 -33.71 4.63
N LEU A 114 -5.68 -32.73 5.40
CA LEU A 114 -4.75 -32.98 6.50
C LEU A 114 -5.42 -33.80 7.60
N GLN A 115 -6.65 -33.45 7.99
CA GLN A 115 -7.42 -34.20 8.99
C GLN A 115 -7.66 -35.64 8.55
N LYS A 116 -7.96 -35.87 7.27
CA LYS A 116 -8.11 -37.22 6.71
C LYS A 116 -6.83 -38.03 6.81
N ILE A 117 -5.69 -37.45 6.44
CA ILE A 117 -4.38 -38.12 6.53
C ILE A 117 -4.04 -38.46 7.97
N GLU A 118 -4.33 -37.57 8.92
CA GLU A 118 -4.12 -37.83 10.35
C GLU A 118 -4.99 -38.99 10.86
N ALA A 119 -6.26 -39.04 10.43
CA ALA A 119 -7.15 -40.15 10.74
C ALA A 119 -6.65 -41.47 10.15
N ASP A 120 -6.17 -41.46 8.90
CA ASP A 120 -5.62 -42.64 8.24
C ASP A 120 -4.34 -43.15 8.94
N ILE A 121 -3.45 -42.25 9.35
CA ILE A 121 -2.25 -42.59 10.13
C ILE A 121 -2.63 -43.14 11.50
N ALA A 122 -3.62 -42.55 12.17
CA ALA A 122 -4.11 -43.03 13.47
C ALA A 122 -4.73 -44.44 13.36
N ASN A 123 -5.54 -44.66 12.32
CA ASN A 123 -6.12 -45.96 12.02
C ASN A 123 -5.05 -47.00 11.66
N ALA A 124 -4.05 -46.62 10.84
CA ALA A 124 -2.93 -47.49 10.51
C ALA A 124 -2.15 -47.88 11.78
N ARG A 125 -1.88 -46.92 12.67
CA ARG A 125 -1.23 -47.16 13.98
C ARG A 125 -2.02 -48.09 14.89
N ALA A 126 -3.34 -47.96 14.92
CA ALA A 126 -4.21 -48.82 15.73
C ALA A 126 -4.24 -50.27 15.22
N ASN A 127 -4.08 -50.47 13.90
CA ASN A 127 -4.09 -51.80 13.27
C ASN A 127 -2.70 -52.42 13.09
N VAL A 128 -1.66 -51.83 13.69
CA VAL A 128 -0.32 -52.41 13.65
C VAL A 128 -0.31 -53.73 14.41
N GLY A 129 -0.07 -54.83 13.69
CA GLY A 129 0.08 -56.15 14.28
C GLY A 129 1.25 -56.22 15.27
N ILE A 130 1.13 -57.11 16.25
CA ILE A 130 2.18 -57.40 17.23
C ILE A 130 3.12 -58.45 16.63
N CYS A 131 4.43 -58.24 16.75
CA CYS A 131 5.42 -59.21 16.32
C CYS A 131 5.36 -60.46 17.20
N PRO A 132 5.21 -61.67 16.64
CA PRO A 132 5.06 -62.89 17.43
C PRO A 132 6.34 -63.31 18.17
N ILE A 133 7.51 -62.81 17.75
CA ILE A 133 8.81 -63.15 18.36
C ILE A 133 9.14 -62.19 19.51
N THR A 134 8.90 -60.89 19.33
CA THR A 134 9.31 -59.86 20.31
C THR A 134 8.17 -59.40 21.21
N GLY A 135 6.92 -59.66 20.85
CA GLY A 135 5.74 -59.15 21.56
C GLY A 135 5.52 -57.64 21.41
N GLN A 136 6.31 -56.96 20.58
CA GLN A 136 6.22 -55.51 20.37
C GLN A 136 5.39 -55.17 19.13
N PRO A 137 4.70 -54.02 19.08
CA PRO A 137 4.03 -53.55 17.87
C PRO A 137 5.06 -53.35 16.75
N ASN A 138 4.71 -53.77 15.52
CA ASN A 138 5.58 -53.58 14.37
C ASN A 138 5.89 -52.10 14.14
N GLN A 139 7.14 -51.79 13.80
CA GLN A 139 7.50 -50.41 13.48
C GLN A 139 6.92 -50.03 12.12
N PHE A 140 6.03 -49.05 12.12
CA PHE A 140 5.51 -48.42 10.91
C PHE A 140 6.39 -47.23 10.55
N ASN A 141 7.26 -47.41 9.56
CA ASN A 141 8.04 -46.31 8.99
C ASN A 141 7.30 -45.71 7.81
N LEU A 142 6.77 -44.49 7.98
CA LEU A 142 6.17 -43.72 6.91
C LEU A 142 7.29 -43.05 6.11
N THR A 143 7.60 -43.57 4.92
CA THR A 143 8.72 -43.11 4.09
C THR A 143 8.49 -41.73 3.48
N GLN A 144 7.24 -41.32 3.33
CA GLN A 144 6.83 -39.99 2.85
C GLN A 144 5.66 -39.49 3.70
N ASP A 145 5.94 -38.54 4.58
CA ASP A 145 4.90 -37.85 5.35
C ASP A 145 4.51 -36.56 4.59
N PRO A 146 3.30 -36.48 4.01
CA PRO A 146 2.87 -35.29 3.27
C PRO A 146 2.43 -34.13 4.20
N ARG A 147 2.25 -34.38 5.50
CA ARG A 147 1.77 -33.39 6.47
C ARG A 147 2.62 -32.11 6.52
N PRO A 148 3.96 -32.13 6.61
CA PRO A 148 4.76 -30.90 6.62
C PRO A 148 4.58 -30.04 5.36
N GLU A 149 4.44 -30.66 4.18
CA GLU A 149 4.23 -29.93 2.93
C GLU A 149 2.83 -29.27 2.91
N LEU A 150 1.80 -30.02 3.32
CA LEU A 150 0.43 -29.51 3.46
C LEU A 150 0.35 -28.36 4.46
N GLN A 151 0.98 -28.50 5.63
CA GLN A 151 1.04 -27.44 6.64
C GLN A 151 1.71 -26.16 6.11
N SER A 152 2.78 -26.31 5.33
CA SER A 152 3.43 -25.17 4.68
C SER A 152 2.51 -24.47 3.69
N LYS A 153 1.76 -25.22 2.88
CA LYS A 153 0.76 -24.66 1.93
C LYS A 153 -0.38 -23.94 2.66
N ILE A 154 -0.89 -24.53 3.75
CA ILE A 154 -1.94 -23.92 4.58
C ILE A 154 -1.45 -22.59 5.16
N GLU A 155 -0.25 -22.54 5.74
CA GLU A 155 0.28 -21.30 6.31
C GLU A 155 0.50 -20.23 5.23
N LYS A 156 1.00 -20.63 4.05
CA LYS A 156 1.14 -19.73 2.91
C LYS A 156 -0.21 -19.13 2.49
N LEU A 157 -1.25 -19.96 2.35
CA LEU A 157 -2.60 -19.48 2.00
C LEU A 157 -3.17 -18.54 3.07
N ARG A 158 -2.96 -18.84 4.36
CA ARG A 158 -3.34 -17.94 5.46
C ARG A 158 -2.65 -16.58 5.36
N GLN A 159 -1.38 -16.55 4.98
CA GLN A 159 -0.65 -15.30 4.76
C GLN A 159 -1.19 -14.52 3.56
N GLU A 160 -1.48 -15.20 2.45
CA GLU A 160 -2.06 -14.57 1.26
C GLU A 160 -3.45 -13.97 1.54
N ILE A 161 -4.31 -14.69 2.27
CA ILE A 161 -5.62 -14.19 2.69
C ILE A 161 -5.46 -12.94 3.57
N ARG A 162 -4.59 -12.98 4.60
CA ARG A 162 -4.32 -11.80 5.45
C ARG A 162 -3.81 -10.61 4.65
N HIS A 163 -2.98 -10.85 3.63
CA HIS A 163 -2.48 -9.79 2.76
C HIS A 163 -3.60 -9.15 1.91
N LEU A 164 -4.49 -9.97 1.35
CA LEU A 164 -5.64 -9.48 0.58
C LEU A 164 -6.65 -8.74 1.46
N GLU A 165 -6.91 -9.24 2.66
CA GLU A 165 -7.79 -8.59 3.64
C GLU A 165 -7.24 -7.21 4.07
N ASN A 166 -5.92 -7.06 4.22
CA ASN A 166 -5.29 -5.77 4.54
C ASN A 166 -5.26 -4.78 3.36
N LYS A 167 -5.48 -5.26 2.13
CA LYS A 167 -5.46 -4.44 0.90
C LYS A 167 -6.85 -3.93 0.50
N SER A 168 -7.90 -4.63 0.95
CA SER A 168 -9.31 -4.24 0.78
C SER A 168 -9.74 -3.17 1.77
#